data_AF-A0ABC8KU29-F1
#
_entry.id   AF-A0ABC8KU29-F1
#
_cell.length_a   1.000
_cell.length_b   1.000
_cell.length_c   1.000
_cell.angle_alpha   90.00
_cell.angle_beta   90.00
_cell.angle_gamma   90.00
#
_symmetry.space_group_name_H-M   'P 1'
#
loop_
_entity.id
_entity.type
_entity.pdbx_description
1 polymer ?
#
loop_
_entity_poly.entity_id
_entity_poly.type
_entity_poly.pdbx_seq_one_letter_code
_entity_poly.pdbx_strand_id
1 'polypeptide(L)'
;MLVNRILKHGKKSLAYQIIYRALKKIQQKTETNPLSVLRQAIRGVTPDTAVKARRVGGSTHQVPIEIGSTQGKALAIRWLLGASRKRP
;
A
#
# COMPACT_ATOMS: atom_id res chain seq x y z
N MET A 1 -3.64 -0.89 -10.26
CA MET A 1 -3.94 -0.34 -8.92
C MET A 1 -2.94 0.71 -8.45
N LEU A 2 -1.63 0.43 -8.40
CA LEU A 2 -0.63 1.35 -7.81
C LEU A 2 -0.54 2.71 -8.55
N VAL A 3 -0.44 2.68 -9.88
CA VAL A 3 -0.37 3.89 -10.74
C VAL A 3 -1.53 4.85 -10.45
N ASN A 4 -2.76 4.31 -10.39
CA ASN A 4 -3.97 5.11 -10.15
C ASN A 4 -4.01 5.74 -8.75
N ARG A 5 -3.29 5.16 -7.77
CA ARG A 5 -3.19 5.73 -6.40
C ARG A 5 -2.09 6.79 -6.29
N ILE A 6 -1.10 6.77 -7.19
CA ILE A 6 -0.06 7.81 -7.31
C ILE A 6 -0.58 9.00 -8.11
N LEU A 7 -1.44 8.74 -9.09
CA LEU A 7 -2.06 9.73 -9.96
C LEU A 7 -2.59 10.94 -9.17
N LYS A 8 -2.20 12.13 -9.62
CA LYS A 8 -2.76 13.41 -9.16
C LYS A 8 -3.14 14.23 -10.39
N HIS A 9 -4.26 14.95 -10.31
CA HIS A 9 -4.76 15.82 -11.38
C HIS A 9 -4.83 15.14 -12.77
N GLY A 10 -5.16 13.85 -12.82
CA GLY A 10 -5.26 13.10 -14.09
C GLY A 10 -3.94 12.82 -14.83
N LYS A 11 -2.77 13.21 -14.27
CA LYS A 11 -1.46 13.08 -14.93
C LYS A 11 -0.91 11.64 -14.94
N LYS A 12 -1.47 10.77 -15.77
CA LYS A 12 -1.15 9.32 -15.79
C LYS A 12 0.26 9.03 -16.27
N SER A 13 0.73 9.75 -17.29
CA SER A 13 2.11 9.63 -17.80
C SER A 13 3.14 9.91 -16.68
N LEU A 14 2.92 10.98 -15.90
CA LEU A 14 3.79 11.32 -14.77
C LEU A 14 3.78 10.24 -13.69
N ALA A 15 2.63 9.66 -13.38
CA ALA A 15 2.53 8.57 -12.41
C ALA A 15 3.33 7.32 -12.85
N TYR A 16 3.30 6.97 -14.13
CA TYR A 16 4.14 5.90 -14.68
C TYR A 16 5.63 6.24 -14.57
N GLN A 17 6.03 7.45 -14.96
CA GLN A 17 7.43 7.87 -14.88
C GLN A 17 7.97 7.79 -13.44
N ILE A 18 7.19 8.20 -12.44
CA ILE A 18 7.57 8.09 -11.02
C ILE A 18 7.81 6.63 -10.63
N ILE A 19 6.92 5.71 -11.01
CA ILE A 19 7.08 4.28 -10.70
C ILE A 19 8.32 3.70 -11.37
N TYR A 20 8.51 3.94 -12.67
CA TYR A 20 9.67 3.40 -13.38
C TYR A 20 10.99 3.93 -12.82
N ARG A 21 11.05 5.22 -12.46
CA ARG A 21 12.21 5.80 -11.78
C ARG A 21 12.45 5.16 -10.42
N ALA A 22 11.41 4.90 -9.64
CA ALA A 22 11.53 4.24 -8.34
C ALA A 22 12.03 2.79 -8.49
N LEU A 23 11.49 2.02 -9.44
CA LEU A 23 11.94 0.65 -9.72
C LEU A 23 13.40 0.62 -10.18
N LYS A 24 13.83 1.57 -11.01
CA LYS A 24 15.24 1.70 -11.40
C LYS A 24 16.15 1.95 -10.20
N LYS A 25 15.75 2.84 -9.27
CA LYS A 25 16.50 3.08 -8.03
C LYS A 25 16.58 1.84 -7.13
N ILE A 26 15.52 1.02 -7.09
CA ILE A 26 15.51 -0.24 -6.34
C ILE A 26 16.51 -1.21 -6.99
N GLN A 27 16.41 -1.44 -8.30
CA GLN A 27 17.32 -2.33 -9.03
C GLN A 27 18.80 -1.93 -8.84
N GLN A 28 19.11 -0.62 -8.84
CA GLN A 28 20.46 -0.12 -8.61
C GLN A 28 20.98 -0.35 -7.18
N LYS A 29 20.09 -0.47 -6.19
CA LYS A 29 20.46 -0.64 -4.78
C LYS A 29 20.47 -2.08 -4.32
N THR A 30 19.53 -2.89 -4.81
CA THR A 30 19.34 -4.27 -4.35
C THR A 30 19.82 -5.30 -5.36
N GLU A 31 20.25 -4.89 -6.56
CA GLU A 31 20.74 -5.74 -7.67
C GLU A 31 19.80 -6.89 -8.05
N THR A 32 18.55 -6.81 -7.60
CA THR A 32 17.53 -7.84 -7.70
C THR A 32 16.33 -7.28 -8.44
N ASN A 33 15.48 -8.18 -8.97
CA ASN A 33 14.29 -7.77 -9.70
C ASN A 33 13.38 -6.86 -8.84
N PRO A 34 13.21 -5.58 -9.22
CA PRO A 34 12.52 -4.59 -8.39
C PRO A 34 11.02 -4.87 -8.29
N LEU A 35 10.45 -5.62 -9.24
CA LEU A 35 9.05 -6.07 -9.16
C LEU A 35 8.85 -7.13 -8.08
N SER A 36 9.85 -7.98 -7.85
CA SER A 36 9.82 -8.97 -6.77
C SER A 36 9.87 -8.27 -5.42
N VAL A 37 10.82 -7.34 -5.27
CA VAL A 37 10.97 -6.50 -4.06
C VAL A 37 9.67 -5.73 -3.76
N LEU A 38 9.07 -5.09 -4.77
CA LEU A 38 7.81 -4.37 -4.60
C LEU A 38 6.67 -5.31 -4.17
N ARG A 39 6.57 -6.50 -4.77
CA ARG A 39 5.53 -7.47 -4.44
C ARG A 39 5.69 -8.00 -3.01
N GLN A 40 6.92 -8.29 -2.61
CA GLN A 40 7.24 -8.70 -1.25
C GLN A 40 6.90 -7.60 -0.24
N ALA A 41 7.26 -6.35 -0.54
CA ALA A 41 6.92 -5.21 0.30
C ALA A 41 5.40 -5.03 0.45
N ILE A 42 4.63 -5.15 -0.64
CA ILE A 42 3.16 -5.08 -0.57
C ILE A 42 2.61 -6.23 0.28
N ARG A 43 3.10 -7.46 0.10
CA ARG A 43 2.66 -8.61 0.88
C ARG A 43 2.96 -8.42 2.37
N GLY A 44 4.15 -7.96 2.73
CA GLY A 44 4.54 -7.73 4.13
C GLY A 44 3.75 -6.63 4.82
N VAL A 45 3.22 -5.66 4.07
CA VAL A 45 2.39 -4.56 4.61
C VAL A 45 0.88 -4.87 4.49
N THR A 46 0.50 -6.00 3.89
CA THR A 46 -0.92 -6.38 3.74
C THR A 46 -1.46 -6.89 5.07
N PRO A 47 -2.46 -6.21 5.67
CA PRO A 47 -3.11 -6.71 6.87
C PRO A 47 -4.11 -7.81 6.52
N ASP A 48 -4.11 -8.88 7.31
CA ASP A 48 -5.09 -9.96 7.23
C ASP A 48 -6.29 -9.70 8.16
N THR A 49 -6.10 -8.92 9.23
CA THR A 49 -7.14 -8.55 10.19
C THR A 49 -7.19 -7.03 10.39
N ALA A 50 -8.41 -6.51 10.51
CA ALA A 50 -8.69 -5.13 10.89
C ALA A 50 -9.52 -5.12 12.17
N VAL A 51 -9.50 -3.99 12.85
CA VAL A 51 -10.34 -3.77 14.01
C VAL A 51 -11.49 -2.85 13.61
N LYS A 52 -12.72 -3.25 13.93
CA LYS A 52 -13.92 -2.44 13.70
C LYS A 52 -14.64 -2.21 15.02
N ALA A 53 -15.02 -0.96 15.26
CA ALA A 53 -15.85 -0.60 16.41
C ALA A 53 -17.24 -1.24 16.29
N ARG A 54 -17.67 -1.97 17.31
CA ARG A 54 -18.99 -2.60 17.44
C ARG A 54 -19.56 -2.29 18.81
N ARG A 55 -20.85 -1.93 18.86
CA ARG A 55 -21.55 -1.70 20.12
C ARG A 55 -22.09 -3.02 20.66
N VAL A 56 -21.75 -3.36 21.90
CA VAL A 56 -22.20 -4.57 22.60
C VAL A 56 -22.54 -4.17 24.02
N GLY A 57 -23.77 -4.45 24.48
CA GLY A 57 -24.17 -4.20 25.87
C GLY A 57 -24.11 -2.73 26.32
N GLY A 58 -24.23 -1.76 25.41
CA GLY A 58 -24.21 -0.33 25.75
C GLY A 58 -22.85 0.36 25.60
N SER A 59 -21.74 -0.40 25.51
CA SER A 59 -20.37 0.07 25.28
C SER A 59 -19.85 -0.25 23.87
N THR A 60 -18.88 0.53 23.39
CA THR A 60 -18.23 0.32 22.08
C THR A 60 -16.94 -0.46 22.25
N HIS A 61 -16.88 -1.66 21.67
CA HIS A 61 -15.71 -2.53 21.67
C HIS A 61 -15.08 -2.60 20.29
N GLN A 62 -13.76 -2.80 20.28
CA GLN A 62 -12.97 -2.99 19.09
C GLN A 62 -12.94 -4.48 18.75
N VAL A 63 -13.64 -4.88 17.69
CA VAL A 63 -13.80 -6.28 17.30
C VAL A 63 -12.91 -6.59 16.09
N PRO A 64 -12.04 -7.61 16.18
CA PRO A 64 -11.27 -8.08 15.03
C PRO A 64 -12.18 -8.63 13.93
N ILE A 65 -11.88 -8.27 12.70
CA ILE A 65 -12.54 -8.77 11.49
C ILE A 65 -11.47 -9.17 10.48
N GLU A 66 -11.72 -10.26 9.75
CA GLU A 66 -10.88 -10.65 8.64
C GLU A 66 -11.06 -9.67 7.47
N ILE A 67 -9.95 -9.33 6.82
CA ILE A 67 -9.94 -8.45 5.66
C ILE A 67 -9.81 -9.29 4.40
N GLY A 68 -10.71 -9.08 3.45
CA GLY A 68 -10.59 -9.71 2.13
C GLY A 68 -9.28 -9.30 1.42
N SER A 69 -8.66 -10.22 0.70
CA SER A 69 -7.33 -10.03 0.08
C SER A 69 -7.21 -8.77 -0.79
N THR A 70 -8.27 -8.39 -1.51
CA THR A 70 -8.33 -7.16 -2.31
C THR A 70 -8.31 -5.89 -1.45
N GLN A 71 -9.04 -5.90 -0.34
CA GLN A 71 -9.10 -4.77 0.59
C GLN A 71 -7.77 -4.61 1.33
N GLY A 72 -7.16 -5.73 1.77
CA GLY A 72 -5.85 -5.73 2.41
C GLY A 72 -4.77 -5.14 1.50
N LYS A 73 -4.70 -5.59 0.23
CA LYS A 73 -3.78 -5.01 -0.77
C LYS A 73 -4.00 -3.51 -0.99
N ALA A 74 -5.26 -3.06 -1.00
CA ALA A 74 -5.58 -1.65 -1.16
C ALA A 74 -5.14 -0.80 0.04
N LEU A 75 -5.27 -1.32 1.27
CA LEU A 75 -4.75 -0.69 2.50
C LEU A 75 -3.23 -0.64 2.50
N ALA A 76 -2.56 -1.73 2.13
CA ALA A 76 -1.11 -1.80 2.06
C ALA A 76 -0.53 -0.73 1.13
N ILE A 77 -1.10 -0.62 -0.08
CA ILE A 77 -0.71 0.40 -1.05
C ILE A 77 -0.94 1.81 -0.50
N ARG A 78 -2.07 2.04 0.21
CA ARG A 78 -2.37 3.34 0.82
C ARG A 78 -1.33 3.71 1.87
N TRP A 79 -0.97 2.79 2.75
CA TRP A 79 0.04 3.01 3.78
C TRP A 79 1.42 3.26 3.20
N LEU A 80 1.85 2.46 2.21
CA LEU A 80 3.12 2.66 1.52
C LEU A 80 3.22 4.05 0.88
N LEU A 81 2.16 4.50 0.20
CA LEU A 81 2.12 5.84 -0.40
C LEU A 81 2.09 6.96 0.64
N GLY A 82 1.35 6.76 1.74
CA GLY A 82 1.33 7.70 2.86
C GLY A 82 2.71 7.86 3.48
N ALA A 83 3.40 6.75 3.77
CA ALA A 83 4.76 6.75 4.30
C ALA A 83 5.75 7.38 3.32
N SER A 84 5.64 7.06 2.03
CA SER A 84 6.51 7.62 0.98
C SER A 84 6.39 9.15 0.87
N ARG A 85 5.19 9.71 1.07
CA ARG A 85 4.96 11.17 1.05
C ARG A 85 5.44 11.89 2.31
N LYS A 86 5.62 11.17 3.42
CA LYS A 86 6.12 11.71 4.69
C LYS A 86 7.65 11.62 4.82
N ARG A 87 8.33 11.00 3.84
CA ARG A 87 9.80 10.95 3.85
C ARG A 87 10.38 12.35 3.61
N PRO A 88 11.48 12.71 4.30
CA PRO A 88 12.19 13.96 4.09
C PRO A 88 12.79 14.03 2.68
#